data_AF-A0A916E0U4-F1
#
_entry.id   AF-A0A916E0U4-F1
#
_cell.length_a   1.000
_cell.length_b   1.000
_cell.length_c   1.000
_cell.angle_alpha   90.00
_cell.angle_beta   90.00
_cell.angle_gamma   90.00
#
_symmetry.space_group_name_H-M   'P 1'
#
loop_
_entity.id
_entity.type
_entity.pdbx_description
1 polymer ?
#
loop_
_entity_poly.entity_id
_entity_poly.type
_entity_poly.pdbx_seq_one_letter_code
_entity_poly.pdbx_strand_id
1 'polypeptide(L)'
;MPRADRMKRWDYTELVKVLKFLNNNFNKWFENHMEACTAASKNTNIDRDASSIYSKVHTLIKDMENSIEADRSPTCNILRESKKISKLVRKICIKTRERTERTQIKESQEKKINRKSGGDFKVNIETNQVTTAEYKELKQNEKKILKKFPKSNPK
;
A
#
# COMPACT_ATOMS: atom_id res chain seq x y z
N MET A 1 4.58 -41.40 9.66
CA MET A 1 5.23 -40.21 9.08
C MET A 1 5.23 -39.09 10.11
N PRO A 2 6.37 -38.44 10.40
CA PRO A 2 6.39 -37.30 11.31
C PRO A 2 5.51 -36.18 10.73
N ARG A 3 4.56 -35.69 11.53
CA ARG A 3 3.67 -34.60 11.13
C ARG A 3 4.52 -33.35 10.93
N ALA A 4 4.27 -32.68 9.81
CA ALA A 4 4.92 -31.44 9.38
C ALA A 4 5.27 -30.53 10.55
N ASP A 5 6.54 -30.11 10.56
CA ASP A 5 7.06 -29.04 11.39
C ASP A 5 6.03 -27.89 11.42
N ARG A 6 5.46 -27.64 12.59
CA ARG A 6 4.35 -26.70 12.73
C ARG A 6 4.91 -25.31 12.49
N MET A 7 4.79 -24.80 11.26
CA MET A 7 5.17 -23.44 10.90
C MET A 7 4.63 -22.49 11.96
N LYS A 8 5.52 -21.87 12.74
CA LYS A 8 5.18 -20.95 13.83
C LYS A 8 4.16 -19.95 13.28
N ARG A 9 2.95 -19.94 13.84
CA ARG A 9 1.87 -19.04 13.39
C ARG A 9 2.31 -17.59 13.60
N TRP A 10 1.94 -16.71 12.70
CA TRP A 10 2.22 -15.28 12.85
C TRP A 10 1.34 -14.70 13.94
N ASP A 11 1.96 -14.05 14.93
CA ASP A 11 1.20 -13.24 15.87
C ASP A 11 0.80 -11.90 15.21
N TYR A 12 -0.39 -11.43 15.55
CA TYR A 12 -0.92 -10.16 15.05
C TYR A 12 -0.09 -8.99 15.55
N THR A 13 0.45 -9.05 16.78
CA THR A 13 1.24 -7.94 17.33
C THR A 13 2.60 -7.83 16.65
N GLU A 14 3.28 -8.97 16.43
CA GLU A 14 4.51 -9.08 15.64
C GLU A 14 4.32 -8.47 14.26
N LEU A 15 3.28 -8.91 13.55
CA LEU A 15 3.01 -8.45 12.19
C LEU A 15 2.70 -6.95 12.13
N VAL A 16 2.00 -6.41 13.13
CA VAL A 16 1.76 -4.96 13.24
C VAL A 16 3.06 -4.19 13.45
N LYS A 17 4.00 -4.68 14.27
CA LYS A 17 5.31 -4.02 14.47
C LYS A 17 6.10 -3.96 13.17
N VAL A 18 6.21 -5.10 12.46
CA VAL A 18 6.88 -5.17 11.14
C VAL A 18 6.25 -4.21 10.15
N LEU A 19 4.93 -4.29 9.94
CA LEU A 19 4.26 -3.48 8.93
C LEU A 19 4.29 -1.99 9.25
N LYS A 20 4.29 -1.60 10.53
CA LYS A 20 4.51 -0.22 10.94
C LYS A 20 5.93 0.25 10.59
N PHE A 21 6.94 -0.55 10.93
CA PHE A 21 8.34 -0.24 10.62
C PHE A 21 8.55 -0.05 9.12
N LEU A 22 8.01 -0.95 8.29
CA LEU A 22 8.09 -0.87 6.83
C LEU A 22 7.34 0.35 6.28
N ASN A 23 6.17 0.70 6.82
CA ASN A 23 5.44 1.89 6.40
C ASN A 23 6.18 3.20 6.70
N ASN A 24 6.90 3.24 7.83
CA ASN A 24 7.72 4.39 8.23
C ASN A 24 9.00 4.48 7.38
N ASN A 25 9.59 3.33 7.03
CA ASN A 25 10.78 3.21 6.20
C ASN A 25 10.43 2.80 4.76
N PHE A 26 9.34 3.35 4.21
CA PHE A 26 8.80 2.89 2.93
C PHE A 26 9.79 3.07 1.77
N ASN A 27 10.62 4.13 1.79
CA ASN A 27 11.65 4.32 0.77
C ASN A 27 12.61 3.13 0.71
N LYS A 28 13.07 2.67 1.87
CA LYS A 28 13.95 1.51 1.98
C LYS A 28 13.25 0.23 1.52
N TRP A 29 11.97 0.06 1.85
CA TRP A 29 11.16 -1.06 1.37
C TRP A 29 11.05 -1.07 -0.16
N PHE A 30 10.78 0.09 -0.77
CA PHE A 30 10.61 0.22 -2.22
C PHE A 30 11.93 0.02 -2.98
N GLU A 31 13.06 0.46 -2.43
CA GLU A 31 14.38 0.30 -3.04
C GLU A 31 14.92 -1.13 -2.87
N ASN A 32 14.85 -1.68 -1.66
CA ASN A 32 15.32 -3.03 -1.38
C ASN A 32 14.48 -3.71 -0.29
N HIS A 33 13.54 -4.53 -0.74
CA HIS A 33 12.63 -5.30 0.10
C HIS A 33 13.34 -6.16 1.16
N MET A 34 14.42 -6.85 0.78
CA MET A 34 15.16 -7.73 1.68
C MET A 34 15.93 -6.96 2.75
N GLU A 35 16.54 -5.85 2.37
CA GLU A 35 17.25 -4.99 3.32
C GLU A 35 16.29 -4.34 4.32
N ALA A 36 15.11 -3.92 3.85
CA ALA A 36 14.05 -3.40 4.70
C ALA A 36 13.52 -4.46 5.69
N CYS A 37 13.33 -5.71 5.26
CA CYS A 37 12.97 -6.82 6.13
C CYS A 37 14.07 -7.14 7.17
N THR A 38 15.33 -7.08 6.76
CA THR A 38 16.48 -7.29 7.66
C THR A 38 16.53 -6.19 8.72
N ALA A 39 16.32 -4.94 8.32
CA ALA A 39 16.21 -3.82 9.24
C ALA A 39 14.99 -3.98 10.17
N ALA A 40 13.86 -4.45 9.65
CA ALA A 40 12.66 -4.70 10.46
C ALA A 40 12.92 -5.78 11.52
N SER A 41 13.53 -6.91 11.16
CA SER A 41 13.90 -7.98 12.11
C SER A 41 14.76 -7.43 13.26
N LYS A 42 15.81 -6.67 12.93
CA LYS A 42 16.72 -6.05 13.92
C LYS A 42 16.03 -5.02 14.84
N ASN A 43 15.13 -4.19 14.28
CA ASN A 43 14.53 -3.07 15.03
C ASN A 43 13.26 -3.44 15.81
N THR A 44 12.56 -4.50 15.40
CA THR A 44 11.29 -4.89 16.02
C THR A 44 11.45 -5.93 17.12
N ASN A 45 12.67 -6.45 17.31
CA ASN A 45 13.04 -7.50 18.26
C ASN A 45 12.10 -8.71 18.16
N ILE A 46 11.91 -9.19 16.93
CA ILE A 46 11.06 -10.35 16.62
C ILE A 46 11.97 -11.51 16.26
N ASP A 47 11.68 -12.67 16.83
CA ASP A 47 12.34 -13.95 16.55
C ASP A 47 11.82 -14.53 15.21
N ARG A 48 12.15 -13.83 14.11
CA ARG A 48 11.86 -14.21 12.72
C ARG A 48 12.95 -13.72 11.78
N ASP A 49 13.33 -14.60 10.87
CA ASP A 49 14.27 -14.28 9.79
C ASP A 49 13.69 -13.27 8.81
N ALA A 50 14.57 -12.47 8.20
CA ALA A 50 14.21 -11.51 7.17
C ALA A 50 13.45 -12.16 5.99
N SER A 51 13.83 -13.38 5.60
CA SER A 51 13.15 -14.15 4.54
C SER A 51 11.72 -14.53 4.91
N SER A 52 11.50 -14.93 6.17
CA SER A 52 10.15 -15.22 6.69
C SER A 52 9.28 -13.96 6.69
N ILE A 53 9.85 -12.83 7.11
CA ILE A 53 9.19 -11.53 7.09
C ILE A 53 8.82 -11.13 5.67
N TYR A 54 9.78 -11.21 4.74
CA TYR A 54 9.58 -10.87 3.33
C TYR A 54 8.44 -11.69 2.73
N SER A 55 8.52 -13.02 2.83
CA SER A 55 7.50 -13.93 2.29
C SER A 55 6.12 -13.60 2.84
N LYS A 56 6.02 -13.35 4.15
CA LYS A 56 4.72 -13.02 4.76
C LYS A 56 4.17 -11.69 4.27
N VAL A 57 4.99 -10.65 4.28
CA VAL A 57 4.59 -9.30 3.86
C VAL A 57 4.20 -9.30 2.38
N HIS A 58 5.00 -9.96 1.54
CA HIS A 58 4.76 -10.10 0.11
C HIS A 58 3.42 -10.80 -0.17
N THR A 59 3.10 -11.91 0.52
CA THR A 59 1.79 -12.57 0.37
C THR A 59 0.63 -11.66 0.76
N LEU A 60 0.78 -10.88 1.84
CA LEU A 60 -0.27 -9.96 2.29
C LEU A 60 -0.49 -8.81 1.30
N ILE A 61 0.59 -8.27 0.75
CA ILE A 61 0.53 -7.21 -0.27
C ILE A 61 -0.17 -7.75 -1.52
N LYS A 62 0.25 -8.91 -2.03
CA LYS A 62 -0.36 -9.50 -3.23
C LYS A 62 -1.85 -9.79 -3.05
N ASP A 63 -2.25 -10.32 -1.90
CA ASP A 63 -3.67 -10.55 -1.60
C ASP A 63 -4.47 -9.23 -1.49
N MET A 64 -3.86 -8.19 -0.91
CA MET A 64 -4.48 -6.86 -0.85
C MET A 64 -4.57 -6.18 -2.21
N GLU A 65 -3.56 -6.32 -3.08
CA GLU A 65 -3.58 -5.81 -4.45
C GLU A 65 -4.69 -6.47 -5.25
N ASN A 66 -4.76 -7.80 -5.23
CA ASN A 66 -5.85 -8.55 -5.87
C ASN A 66 -7.23 -8.18 -5.31
N SER A 67 -7.32 -7.86 -4.02
CA SER A 67 -8.56 -7.40 -3.38
C SER A 67 -8.97 -6.01 -3.85
N ILE A 68 -8.01 -5.10 -4.04
CA ILE A 68 -8.24 -3.75 -4.54
C ILE A 68 -8.65 -3.78 -6.02
N GLU A 69 -7.97 -4.59 -6.83
CA GLU A 69 -8.23 -4.69 -8.27
C GLU A 69 -9.58 -5.33 -8.58
N ALA A 70 -9.94 -6.39 -7.86
CA ALA A 70 -11.20 -7.10 -8.08
C ALA A 70 -12.37 -6.59 -7.22
N ASP A 71 -12.21 -5.46 -6.52
CA ASP A 71 -13.17 -4.87 -5.57
C ASP A 71 -13.84 -5.90 -4.63
N ARG A 72 -13.01 -6.81 -4.09
CA ARG A 72 -13.46 -7.94 -3.26
C ARG A 72 -12.76 -7.97 -1.92
N SER A 73 -13.31 -8.70 -0.96
CA SER A 73 -12.62 -8.92 0.32
C SER A 73 -11.31 -9.69 0.14
N PRO A 74 -10.23 -9.36 0.88
CA PRO A 74 -8.99 -10.14 0.89
C PRO A 74 -9.26 -11.61 1.24
N THR A 75 -8.51 -12.54 0.65
CA THR A 75 -8.66 -13.97 0.96
C THR A 75 -7.96 -14.36 2.26
N CYS A 76 -6.93 -13.62 2.66
CA CYS A 76 -6.19 -13.87 3.88
C CYS A 76 -7.01 -13.50 5.13
N ASN A 77 -7.24 -14.49 6.01
CA ASN A 77 -7.97 -14.29 7.27
C ASN A 77 -7.38 -13.15 8.12
N ILE A 78 -6.05 -13.03 8.16
CA ILE A 78 -5.37 -11.95 8.91
C ILE A 78 -5.81 -10.55 8.41
N LEU A 79 -5.99 -10.38 7.10
CA LEU A 79 -6.44 -9.12 6.51
C LEU A 79 -7.93 -8.87 6.73
N ARG A 80 -8.76 -9.93 6.77
CA ARG A 80 -10.20 -9.82 7.05
C ARG A 80 -10.47 -9.49 8.52
N GLU A 81 -9.78 -10.17 9.43
CA GLU A 81 -10.00 -10.08 10.87
C GLU A 81 -9.35 -8.82 11.47
N SER A 82 -8.14 -8.47 11.03
CA SER A 82 -7.42 -7.31 11.59
C SER A 82 -7.50 -6.09 10.68
N LYS A 83 -8.45 -5.20 11.00
CA LYS A 83 -8.56 -3.87 10.37
C LYS A 83 -7.25 -3.08 10.43
N LYS A 84 -6.43 -3.27 11.46
CA LYS A 84 -5.15 -2.56 11.63
C LYS A 84 -4.10 -3.04 10.64
N ILE A 85 -3.96 -4.36 10.48
CA ILE A 85 -3.04 -4.96 9.51
C ILE A 85 -3.50 -4.62 8.10
N SER A 86 -4.79 -4.80 7.82
CA SER A 86 -5.40 -4.44 6.52
C SER A 86 -5.10 -2.99 6.12
N LYS A 87 -5.29 -2.03 7.04
CA LYS A 87 -4.95 -0.62 6.79
C LYS A 87 -3.46 -0.39 6.53
N LEU A 88 -2.57 -1.08 7.25
CA LEU A 88 -1.12 -0.93 7.06
C LEU A 88 -0.67 -1.51 5.72
N VAL A 89 -1.19 -2.65 5.31
CA VAL A 89 -0.87 -3.27 4.02
C VAL A 89 -1.42 -2.44 2.87
N ARG A 90 -2.69 -1.99 2.95
CA ARG A 90 -3.29 -1.10 1.96
C ARG A 90 -2.50 0.19 1.77
N LYS A 91 -1.96 0.78 2.85
CA LYS A 91 -1.08 1.96 2.75
C LYS A 91 0.20 1.67 1.96
N ILE A 92 0.80 0.50 2.13
CA ILE A 92 1.98 0.09 1.34
C ILE A 92 1.59 -0.02 -0.14
N CYS A 93 0.51 -0.73 -0.47
CA CYS A 93 0.04 -0.88 -1.85
C CYS A 93 -0.21 0.48 -2.54
N ILE A 94 -0.92 1.41 -1.86
CA ILE A 94 -1.19 2.74 -2.41
C ILE A 94 0.11 3.52 -2.64
N LYS A 95 1.03 3.56 -1.66
CA LYS A 95 2.32 4.23 -1.81
C LYS A 95 3.16 3.65 -2.95
N THR A 96 3.14 2.32 -3.12
CA THR A 96 3.82 1.64 -4.22
C THR A 96 3.22 2.08 -5.55
N ARG A 97 1.89 2.08 -5.69
CA ARG A 97 1.20 2.50 -6.91
C ARG A 97 1.52 3.96 -7.27
N GLU A 98 1.39 4.87 -6.30
CA GLU A 98 1.70 6.29 -6.50
C GLU A 98 3.15 6.52 -6.92
N ARG A 99 4.11 5.77 -6.38
CA ARG A 99 5.52 5.94 -6.73
C ARG A 99 5.80 5.41 -8.13
N THR A 100 5.22 4.27 -8.50
CA THR A 100 5.32 3.69 -9.85
C THR A 100 4.66 4.58 -10.92
N GLU A 101 3.50 5.18 -10.62
CA GLU A 101 2.85 6.13 -11.52
C GLU A 101 3.74 7.38 -11.73
N ARG A 102 4.34 7.92 -10.66
CA ARG A 102 5.26 9.08 -10.74
C ARG A 102 6.52 8.77 -11.54
N THR A 103 7.11 7.58 -11.41
CA THR A 103 8.30 7.21 -12.20
C THR A 103 7.96 7.06 -13.67
N GLN A 104 6.82 6.43 -14.01
CA GLN A 104 6.37 6.29 -15.39
C GLN A 104 6.10 7.65 -16.06
N ILE A 105 5.50 8.60 -15.35
CA ILE A 105 5.26 9.97 -15.86
C ILE A 105 6.59 10.67 -16.15
N LYS A 106 7.57 10.59 -15.24
CA LYS A 106 8.89 11.21 -15.43
C LYS A 106 9.63 10.62 -16.64
N GLU A 107 9.68 9.29 -16.75
CA GLU A 107 10.31 8.62 -17.90
C GLU A 107 9.63 8.97 -19.23
N SER A 108 8.31 9.12 -19.22
CA SER A 108 7.53 9.50 -20.39
C SER A 108 7.80 10.96 -20.82
N GLN A 109 8.04 11.85 -19.85
CA GLN A 109 8.41 13.24 -20.10
C GLN A 109 9.86 13.35 -20.62
N GLU A 110 10.81 12.65 -20.03
CA GLU A 110 12.21 12.62 -20.46
C GLU A 110 12.37 12.07 -21.89
N LYS A 111 11.62 11.01 -22.24
CA LYS A 111 11.57 10.48 -23.61
C LYS A 111 11.01 11.49 -24.63
N LYS A 112 10.09 12.38 -24.23
CA LYS A 112 9.57 13.45 -25.10
C LYS A 112 10.55 14.61 -25.25
N ILE A 113 11.35 14.92 -24.23
CA ILE A 113 12.38 15.96 -24.28
C ILE A 113 13.53 15.54 -25.20
N ASN A 114 14.01 14.30 -25.07
CA ASN A 114 15.13 13.79 -25.90
C ASN A 114 14.78 13.60 -27.39
N ARG A 115 13.49 13.65 -27.77
CA ARG A 115 13.05 13.62 -29.17
C ARG A 115 12.86 15.01 -29.79
N LYS A 116 13.08 16.10 -29.04
CA LYS A 116 12.91 17.49 -29.50
C LYS A 116 14.22 18.24 -29.75
N SER A 117 15.32 17.53 -30.01
CA SER A 117 16.50 18.14 -30.66
C SER A 117 16.29 18.16 -32.18
N GLY A 118 15.39 19.02 -32.66
CA GLY A 118 15.13 19.22 -34.09
C GLY A 118 13.71 19.64 -34.36
N GLY A 119 13.45 20.95 -34.31
CA GLY A 119 12.21 21.55 -34.84
C GLY A 119 11.44 22.34 -33.79
N ASP A 120 11.52 23.67 -33.94
CA ASP A 120 10.68 24.66 -33.26
C ASP A 120 9.21 24.25 -33.29
N PHE A 121 8.66 23.90 -32.12
CA PHE A 121 7.23 23.90 -31.91
C PHE A 121 6.95 24.55 -30.55
N LYS A 122 6.52 25.82 -30.60
CA LYS A 122 5.80 26.50 -29.52
C LYS A 122 4.58 25.64 -29.18
N VAL A 123 4.61 24.98 -28.02
CA VAL A 123 3.43 24.35 -27.44
C VAL A 123 2.93 25.27 -26.34
N ASN A 124 1.76 25.86 -26.57
CA ASN A 124 1.00 26.57 -25.55
C ASN A 124 0.55 25.53 -24.52
N ILE A 125 1.12 25.56 -23.32
CA ILE A 125 0.76 24.63 -22.24
C ILE A 125 -0.40 25.26 -21.47
N GLU A 126 -1.63 24.89 -21.80
CA GLU A 126 -2.73 25.01 -20.85
C GLU A 126 -2.51 23.96 -19.75
N THR A 127 -1.94 24.44 -18.64
CA THR A 127 -1.87 23.74 -17.37
C THR A 127 -3.27 23.43 -16.85
N ASN A 128 -3.83 22.28 -17.22
CA ASN A 128 -4.88 21.64 -16.44
C ASN A 128 -4.23 21.06 -15.18
N GLN A 129 -3.96 21.95 -14.22
CA GLN A 129 -3.77 21.57 -12.83
C GLN A 129 -5.08 20.94 -12.39
N VAL A 130 -5.11 19.61 -12.25
CA VAL A 130 -6.16 18.94 -11.47
C VAL A 130 -5.96 19.39 -10.03
N THR A 131 -6.59 20.52 -9.71
CA THR A 131 -6.58 21.10 -8.38
C THR A 131 -7.18 20.11 -7.40
N THR A 132 -6.60 20.09 -6.21
CA THR A 132 -7.00 19.39 -4.97
C THR A 132 -8.45 19.61 -4.49
N ALA A 133 -9.36 20.10 -5.35
CA ALA A 133 -10.77 20.33 -5.09
C ALA A 133 -11.61 19.05 -5.17
N GLU A 134 -11.35 18.15 -6.12
CA GLU A 134 -12.17 16.93 -6.31
C GLU A 134 -12.08 15.95 -5.13
N TYR A 135 -10.97 15.92 -4.39
CA TYR A 135 -10.82 15.07 -3.19
C TYR A 135 -11.59 15.59 -1.96
N LYS A 136 -11.97 16.87 -1.92
CA LYS A 136 -12.80 17.40 -0.82
C LYS A 136 -14.28 17.03 -1.01
N GLU A 137 -14.74 16.92 -2.25
CA GLU A 137 -16.14 16.65 -2.58
C GLU A 137 -16.54 15.20 -2.24
N LEU A 138 -15.64 14.23 -2.45
CA LEU A 138 -15.84 12.83 -2.04
C LEU A 138 -15.94 12.66 -0.50
N LYS A 139 -15.15 13.41 0.27
CA LYS A 139 -15.22 13.39 1.75
C LYS A 139 -16.47 14.07 2.31
N GLN A 140 -17.01 15.05 1.60
CA GLN A 140 -18.26 15.72 1.99
C GLN A 140 -19.47 14.81 1.75
N ASN A 141 -19.43 14.01 0.69
CA ASN A 141 -20.50 13.08 0.31
C ASN A 141 -20.57 11.84 1.22
N GLU A 142 -19.44 11.28 1.68
CA GLU A 142 -19.46 10.20 2.69
C GLU A 142 -20.13 10.62 4.02
N LYS A 143 -19.91 11.87 4.46
CA LYS A 143 -20.54 12.39 5.70
C LYS A 143 -22.05 12.61 5.57
N LYS A 144 -22.56 12.86 4.36
CA LYS A 144 -24.01 12.97 4.10
C LYS A 144 -24.71 11.61 4.10
N ILE A 145 -24.05 10.56 3.63
CA ILE A 145 -24.61 9.20 3.60
C ILE A 145 -24.76 8.63 5.02
N LEU A 146 -23.81 8.90 5.93
CA LEU A 146 -23.87 8.40 7.31
C LEU A 146 -24.91 9.10 8.21
N LYS A 147 -25.50 10.22 7.78
CA LYS A 147 -26.59 10.91 8.51
C LYS A 147 -28.00 10.38 8.19
N LYS A 148 -28.15 9.45 7.24
CA LYS A 148 -29.48 8.95 6.80
C LYS A 148 -29.98 7.69 7.54
N PHE A 149 -29.24 7.14 8.49
CA PHE A 149 -29.73 6.04 9.32
C PHE A 149 -30.16 6.56 10.70
N PRO A 150 -31.47 6.75 10.96
CA PRO A 150 -31.95 7.03 12.31
C PRO A 150 -31.67 5.80 13.19
N LYS A 151 -31.04 6.04 14.35
CA LYS A 151 -30.87 5.04 15.40
C LYS A 151 -32.25 4.61 15.90
N SER A 152 -32.66 3.37 15.62
CA SER A 152 -33.74 2.74 16.36
C SER A 152 -33.23 2.41 17.77
N ASN A 153 -33.72 3.16 18.76
CA ASN A 153 -33.55 2.81 20.17
C ASN A 153 -34.32 1.51 20.47
N PRO A 154 -33.74 0.57 21.22
CA PRO A 154 -34.53 -0.50 21.83
C PRO A 154 -35.26 0.06 23.06
N LYS A 155 -36.56 -0.27 23.16
CA LYS A 155 -37.33 -0.20 24.40
C LYS A 155 -36.99 -1.39 25.28
#